data_AF-A0A7W0LTT9-F1
#
_entry.id   AF-A0A7W0LTT9-F1
#
_cell.length_a   1.000
_cell.length_b   1.000
_cell.length_c   1.000
_cell.angle_alpha   90.00
_cell.angle_beta   90.00
_cell.angle_gamma   90.00
#
_symmetry.space_group_name_H-M   'P 1'
#
loop_
_entity.id
_entity.type
_entity.pdbx_description
1 polymer ?
#
loop_
_entity_poly.entity_id
_entity_poly.type
_entity_poly.pdbx_seq_one_letter_code
_entity_poly.pdbx_strand_id
1 'polypeptide(L)'
;TEEGGFNCAFCHGGMKAEGGVADYTITDANGQFVAQVEWQAPALNTVRLRYNRDEVRYVLTYGRPFSPMAAWGVEGGGPMNDQQLQNLIDYIESIQITPAESQKQVTEELADMRKMEDEEGRKVYPRSVSDGELLFNLGYESGFAGGAYACGRCHTTGWSYGAKTDDGSGALGPSLRNGAATNRFPGAFQGPVAQTEFVCAGSEDGQLYGRNGQGTGRMPGFCQTPEVVANVLETGEVGVEDEEPSDPDTVGGMLTKEQVEAIVAYERQL
;
A
#
# COMPACT_ATOMS: atom_id res chain seq x y z
N THR A 1 -4.92 -25.39 10.66
CA THR A 1 -5.85 -26.44 10.17
C THR A 1 -6.89 -25.78 9.30
N GLU A 2 -7.45 -26.52 8.36
CA GLU A 2 -8.45 -26.04 7.39
C GLU A 2 -9.80 -25.67 8.03
N GLU A 3 -9.96 -25.88 9.34
CA GLU A 3 -11.07 -25.35 10.11
C GLU A 3 -10.53 -24.71 11.41
N GLY A 4 -10.76 -23.41 11.56
CA GLY A 4 -10.63 -22.65 12.80
C GLY A 4 -9.20 -22.32 13.25
N GLY A 5 -8.77 -21.09 12.96
CA GLY A 5 -7.60 -20.48 13.60
C GLY A 5 -6.90 -19.49 12.68
N PHE A 6 -6.89 -18.23 13.08
CA PHE A 6 -5.83 -17.26 12.76
C PHE A 6 -5.20 -17.33 11.36
N ASN A 7 -6.01 -17.28 10.31
CA ASN A 7 -5.57 -17.62 8.95
C ASN A 7 -5.46 -16.39 8.04
N CYS A 8 -4.27 -15.78 7.99
CA CYS A 8 -3.96 -14.65 7.10
C CYS A 8 -4.30 -14.97 5.63
N ALA A 9 -4.13 -16.23 5.23
CA ALA A 9 -4.34 -16.70 3.85
C ALA A 9 -5.80 -16.59 3.39
N PHE A 10 -6.77 -16.58 4.32
CA PHE A 10 -8.19 -16.42 3.99
C PHE A 10 -8.46 -15.05 3.35
N CYS A 11 -7.85 -13.99 3.89
CA CYS A 11 -7.97 -12.65 3.33
C CYS A 11 -6.90 -12.39 2.27
N HIS A 12 -5.63 -12.71 2.55
CA HIS A 12 -4.49 -12.23 1.78
C HIS A 12 -4.05 -13.15 0.63
N GLY A 13 -4.76 -14.26 0.37
CA GLY A 13 -4.54 -15.09 -0.81
C GLY A 13 -3.52 -16.21 -0.63
N GLY A 14 -3.94 -17.32 -0.02
CA GLY A 14 -3.15 -18.56 0.05
C GLY A 14 -1.80 -18.42 0.76
N MET A 15 -0.92 -19.40 0.57
CA MET A 15 0.41 -19.44 1.21
C MET A 15 1.46 -18.55 0.52
N LYS A 16 1.14 -17.96 -0.63
CA LYS A 16 1.98 -16.95 -1.27
C LYS A 16 1.52 -15.53 -0.98
N ALA A 17 0.38 -15.36 -0.32
CA ALA A 17 -0.20 -14.08 0.05
C ALA A 17 -0.18 -13.05 -1.09
N GLU A 18 -0.64 -13.46 -2.27
CA GLU A 18 -0.61 -12.68 -3.52
C GLU A 18 -1.73 -11.62 -3.59
N GLY A 19 -2.52 -11.48 -2.52
CA GLY A 19 -3.71 -10.64 -2.47
C GLY A 19 -4.98 -11.48 -2.53
N GLY A 20 -6.08 -10.94 -2.01
CA GLY A 20 -7.36 -11.64 -1.98
C GLY A 20 -8.51 -10.71 -1.65
N VAL A 21 -9.60 -11.30 -1.15
CA VAL A 21 -10.81 -10.57 -0.77
C VAL A 21 -11.26 -10.99 0.62
N ALA A 22 -11.88 -10.07 1.34
CA ALA A 22 -12.45 -10.32 2.66
C ALA A 22 -13.79 -9.61 2.82
N ASP A 23 -14.74 -10.28 3.44
CA ASP A 23 -16.02 -9.67 3.80
C ASP A 23 -15.85 -8.51 4.80
N TYR A 24 -16.52 -7.39 4.54
CA TYR A 24 -16.53 -6.23 5.43
C TYR A 24 -17.90 -5.60 5.60
N THR A 25 -18.26 -5.27 6.83
CA THR A 25 -19.47 -4.52 7.13
C THR A 25 -19.14 -3.03 7.27
N ILE A 26 -19.72 -2.21 6.40
CA ILE A 26 -19.66 -0.75 6.49
C ILE A 26 -20.74 -0.28 7.46
N THR A 27 -20.36 0.61 8.37
CA THR A 27 -21.27 1.26 9.31
C THR A 27 -21.21 2.78 9.17
N ASP A 28 -22.28 3.45 9.58
CA ASP A 28 -22.34 4.91 9.65
C ASP A 28 -21.65 5.45 10.92
N ALA A 29 -21.66 6.77 11.10
CA ALA A 29 -21.06 7.41 12.27
C ALA A 29 -21.70 7.01 13.61
N ASN A 30 -22.91 6.43 13.59
CA ASN A 30 -23.61 5.93 14.78
C ASN A 30 -23.41 4.41 14.97
N GLY A 31 -22.60 3.77 14.14
CA GLY A 31 -22.39 2.32 14.15
C GLY A 31 -23.56 1.52 13.54
N GLN A 32 -24.48 2.17 12.84
CA GLN A 32 -25.59 1.50 12.15
C GLN A 32 -25.10 0.86 10.86
N PHE A 33 -25.61 -0.32 10.54
CA PHE A 33 -25.31 -1.03 9.30
C PHE A 33 -25.64 -0.17 8.07
N VAL A 34 -24.70 -0.09 7.12
CA VAL A 34 -24.88 0.57 5.82
C VAL A 34 -24.87 -0.46 4.69
N ALA A 35 -23.83 -1.29 4.63
CA ALA A 35 -23.65 -2.27 3.56
C ALA A 35 -22.72 -3.40 3.99
N GLN A 36 -22.85 -4.54 3.31
CA GLN A 36 -21.86 -5.62 3.30
C GLN A 36 -21.12 -5.56 1.97
N VAL A 37 -19.78 -5.58 2.00
CA VAL A 37 -18.95 -5.44 0.80
C VAL A 37 -17.82 -6.46 0.78
N GLU A 38 -17.32 -6.76 -0.42
CA GLU A 38 -16.09 -7.51 -0.63
C GLU A 38 -14.91 -6.53 -0.66
N TRP A 39 -14.02 -6.65 0.32
CA TRP A 39 -12.86 -5.79 0.48
C TRP A 39 -11.62 -6.43 -0.14
N GLN A 40 -10.95 -5.70 -1.04
CA GLN A 40 -9.65 -6.10 -1.60
C GLN A 40 -8.56 -6.07 -0.53
N ALA A 41 -8.13 -7.26 -0.13
CA ALA A 41 -7.06 -7.47 0.82
C ALA A 41 -5.71 -7.51 0.09
N PRO A 42 -4.77 -6.62 0.45
CA PRO A 42 -3.55 -6.41 -0.32
C PRO A 42 -2.62 -7.61 -0.24
N ALA A 43 -1.85 -7.83 -1.29
CA ALA A 43 -0.75 -8.79 -1.29
C ALA A 43 0.24 -8.51 -0.16
N LEU A 44 0.65 -9.56 0.54
CA LEU A 44 1.67 -9.49 1.58
C LEU A 44 3.06 -9.89 1.07
N ASN A 45 3.18 -10.63 -0.04
CA ASN A 45 4.48 -10.94 -0.68
C ASN A 45 5.22 -9.73 -1.27
N THR A 46 4.68 -8.52 -1.10
CA THR A 46 5.32 -7.26 -1.50
C THR A 46 5.38 -6.25 -0.36
N VAL A 47 4.89 -6.62 0.84
CA VAL A 47 4.73 -5.68 1.96
C VAL A 47 6.07 -5.11 2.45
N ARG A 48 7.14 -5.91 2.42
CA ARG A 48 8.49 -5.51 2.84
C ARG A 48 9.18 -4.60 1.83
N LEU A 49 8.64 -4.49 0.61
CA LEU A 49 9.14 -3.52 -0.39
C LEU A 49 8.77 -2.07 -0.06
N ARG A 50 7.96 -1.86 0.98
CA ARG A 50 7.39 -0.55 1.31
C ARG A 50 7.13 -0.29 2.80
N TYR A 51 7.22 -1.32 3.65
CA TYR A 51 7.12 -1.20 5.10
C TYR A 51 8.30 -1.91 5.74
N ASN A 52 8.90 -1.34 6.80
CA ASN A 52 9.92 -1.97 7.64
C ASN A 52 9.28 -3.01 8.60
N ARG A 53 10.10 -3.77 9.35
CA ARG A 53 9.61 -4.88 10.19
C ARG A 53 8.71 -4.35 11.31
N ASP A 54 9.08 -3.22 11.89
CA ASP A 54 8.35 -2.57 12.98
C ASP A 54 7.00 -2.02 12.51
N GLU A 55 6.91 -1.50 11.29
CA GLU A 55 5.65 -1.05 10.69
C GLU A 55 4.71 -2.24 10.40
N VAL A 56 5.25 -3.36 9.91
CA VAL A 56 4.47 -4.60 9.74
C VAL A 56 4.00 -5.11 11.11
N ARG A 57 4.88 -5.13 12.11
CA ARG A 57 4.56 -5.50 13.49
C ARG A 57 3.47 -4.61 14.07
N TYR A 58 3.53 -3.29 13.86
CA TYR A 58 2.52 -2.36 14.32
C TYR A 58 1.14 -2.68 13.73
N VAL A 59 1.07 -2.91 12.41
CA VAL A 59 -0.18 -3.28 11.74
C VAL A 59 -0.72 -4.62 12.21
N LEU A 60 0.14 -5.61 12.43
CA LEU A 60 -0.29 -6.90 13.00
C LEU A 60 -0.76 -6.72 14.45
N THR A 61 -0.06 -5.92 15.24
CA THR A 61 -0.36 -5.74 16.66
C THR A 61 -1.72 -5.05 16.84
N TYR A 62 -1.94 -3.94 16.15
CA TYR A 62 -3.08 -3.06 16.37
C TYR A 62 -4.17 -3.16 15.29
N GLY A 63 -3.94 -3.96 14.25
CA GLY A 63 -4.80 -4.01 13.08
C GLY A 63 -4.73 -2.71 12.27
N ARG A 64 -5.69 -2.54 11.36
CA ARG A 64 -5.87 -1.30 10.61
C ARG A 64 -7.35 -0.89 10.68
N PRO A 65 -7.67 0.14 11.50
CA PRO A 65 -9.03 0.67 11.59
C PRO A 65 -9.60 1.02 10.22
N PHE A 66 -10.93 0.91 10.06
CA PHE A 66 -11.67 1.10 8.79
C PHE A 66 -11.44 0.02 7.72
N SER A 67 -10.83 -1.12 8.09
CA SER A 67 -10.66 -2.27 7.21
C SER A 67 -10.99 -3.58 7.94
N PRO A 68 -11.09 -4.71 7.22
CA PRO A 68 -11.21 -6.04 7.82
C PRO A 68 -10.00 -6.48 8.66
N MET A 69 -8.88 -5.76 8.61
CA MET A 69 -7.65 -6.13 9.30
C MET A 69 -7.77 -5.86 10.80
N ALA A 70 -8.23 -6.86 11.54
CA ALA A 70 -8.29 -6.84 13.00
C ALA A 70 -6.90 -6.83 13.66
N ALA A 71 -6.86 -6.51 14.95
CA ALA A 71 -5.66 -6.65 15.77
C ALA A 71 -5.33 -8.13 16.01
N TRP A 72 -4.06 -8.48 15.87
CA TRP A 72 -3.54 -9.83 16.10
C TRP A 72 -2.64 -9.91 17.31
N GLY A 73 -1.93 -8.85 17.65
CA GLY A 73 -1.09 -8.78 18.84
C GLY A 73 -1.91 -8.61 20.12
N VAL A 74 -1.45 -9.23 21.21
CA VAL A 74 -2.07 -9.11 22.54
C VAL A 74 -2.25 -7.67 23.00
N GLU A 75 -1.33 -6.76 22.66
CA GLU A 75 -1.43 -5.34 23.01
C GLU A 75 -2.62 -4.64 22.33
N GLY A 76 -2.93 -5.03 21.08
CA GLY A 76 -4.11 -4.55 20.36
C GLY A 76 -5.40 -5.32 20.69
N GLY A 77 -5.36 -6.24 21.66
CA GLY A 77 -6.49 -7.11 22.02
C GLY A 77 -6.63 -8.37 21.17
N GLY A 78 -5.61 -8.67 20.36
CA GLY A 78 -5.51 -9.90 19.58
C GLY A 78 -4.95 -11.10 20.38
N PRO A 79 -4.85 -12.26 19.73
CA PRO A 79 -4.45 -13.54 20.35
C PRO A 79 -2.94 -13.84 20.39
N MET A 80 -2.12 -13.14 19.60
CA MET A 80 -0.72 -13.48 19.37
C MET A 80 0.21 -12.71 20.29
N ASN A 81 1.13 -13.41 20.95
CA ASN A 81 2.23 -12.77 21.66
C ASN A 81 3.36 -12.34 20.69
N ASP A 82 4.36 -11.64 21.21
CA ASP A 82 5.44 -11.07 20.40
C ASP A 82 6.24 -12.10 19.62
N GLN A 83 6.45 -13.30 20.19
CA GLN A 83 7.15 -14.40 19.51
C GLN A 83 6.31 -15.00 18.37
N GLN A 84 4.98 -15.06 18.53
CA GLN A 84 4.10 -15.52 17.46
C GLN A 84 4.02 -14.49 16.33
N LEU A 85 3.95 -13.20 16.67
CA LEU A 85 4.05 -12.12 15.70
C LEU A 85 5.40 -12.15 14.97
N GLN A 86 6.48 -12.39 15.71
CA GLN A 86 7.82 -12.55 15.13
C GLN A 86 7.86 -13.64 14.06
N ASN A 87 7.42 -14.85 14.42
CA ASN A 87 7.44 -15.98 13.50
C ASN A 87 6.58 -15.71 12.26
N LEU A 88 5.49 -14.95 12.41
CA LEU A 88 4.63 -14.54 11.30
C LEU A 88 5.33 -13.54 10.38
N ILE A 89 6.01 -12.54 10.94
CA ILE A 89 6.79 -11.55 10.17
C ILE A 89 7.92 -12.24 9.41
N ASP A 90 8.62 -13.19 10.03
CA ASP A 90 9.69 -13.97 9.39
C ASP A 90 9.14 -14.81 8.22
N TYR A 91 7.95 -15.38 8.37
CA TYR A 91 7.28 -16.06 7.27
C TYR A 91 6.88 -15.09 6.15
N ILE A 92 6.30 -13.92 6.47
CA ILE A 92 5.96 -12.89 5.48
C ILE A 92 7.22 -12.46 4.71
N GLU A 93 8.34 -12.28 5.40
CA GLU A 93 9.63 -11.96 4.78
C GLU A 93 10.11 -13.08 3.85
N SER A 94 9.95 -14.35 4.23
CA SER A 94 10.36 -15.49 3.41
C SER A 94 9.60 -15.64 2.08
N ILE A 95 8.42 -15.03 1.96
CA ILE A 95 7.59 -15.09 0.75
C ILE A 95 7.69 -13.83 -0.11
N GLN A 96 8.51 -12.85 0.28
CA GLN A 96 8.63 -11.62 -0.50
C GLN A 96 9.18 -11.88 -1.90
N ILE A 97 8.64 -11.17 -2.88
CA ILE A 97 9.26 -11.03 -4.19
C ILE A 97 10.29 -9.91 -4.17
N THR A 98 11.22 -9.96 -5.11
CA THR A 98 12.25 -8.92 -5.27
C THR A 98 11.67 -7.63 -5.87
N PRO A 99 12.33 -6.46 -5.67
CA PRO A 99 11.97 -5.23 -6.38
C PRO A 99 11.85 -5.41 -7.90
N ALA A 100 12.80 -6.11 -8.52
CA ALA A 100 12.81 -6.36 -9.96
C ALA A 100 11.60 -7.19 -10.43
N GLU A 101 11.19 -8.21 -9.66
CA GLU A 101 9.99 -8.99 -9.96
C GLU A 101 8.72 -8.15 -9.78
N SER A 102 8.65 -7.32 -8.74
CA SER A 102 7.54 -6.42 -8.46
C SER A 102 7.34 -5.40 -9.59
N GLN A 103 8.39 -4.69 -9.97
CA GLN A 103 8.38 -3.71 -11.07
C GLN A 103 8.02 -4.34 -12.42
N LYS A 104 8.47 -5.58 -12.66
CA LYS A 104 8.10 -6.35 -13.84
C LYS A 104 6.59 -6.66 -13.83
N GLN A 105 6.04 -7.16 -12.73
CA GLN A 105 4.60 -7.45 -12.62
C GLN A 105 3.75 -6.20 -12.85
N VAL A 106 4.16 -5.05 -12.31
CA VAL A 106 3.47 -3.76 -12.54
C VAL A 106 3.51 -3.37 -14.02
N THR A 107 4.64 -3.56 -14.70
CA THR A 107 4.77 -3.26 -16.13
C THR A 107 3.88 -4.16 -16.98
N GLU A 108 3.81 -5.45 -16.64
CA GLU A 108 2.94 -6.42 -17.31
C GLU A 108 1.46 -6.09 -17.07
N GLU A 109 1.08 -5.77 -15.83
CA GLU A 109 -0.29 -5.39 -15.47
C GLU A 109 -0.72 -4.12 -16.20
N LEU A 110 0.14 -3.08 -16.27
CA LEU A 110 -0.17 -1.88 -17.05
C LEU A 110 -0.44 -2.22 -18.52
N ALA A 111 0.35 -3.11 -19.11
CA ALA A 111 0.13 -3.54 -20.49
C ALA A 111 -1.21 -4.28 -20.65
N ASP A 112 -1.65 -5.04 -19.66
CA ASP A 112 -2.90 -5.79 -19.68
C ASP A 112 -4.12 -4.89 -19.42
N MET A 113 -4.04 -3.93 -18.48
CA MET A 113 -5.04 -2.88 -18.31
C MET A 113 -5.27 -2.11 -19.62
N ARG A 114 -4.21 -1.79 -20.36
CA ARG A 114 -4.31 -1.11 -21.67
C ARG A 114 -5.04 -1.94 -22.74
N LYS A 115 -5.09 -3.25 -22.58
CA LYS A 115 -5.82 -4.16 -23.48
C LYS A 115 -7.24 -4.43 -23.01
N MET A 116 -7.55 -4.23 -21.73
CA MET A 116 -8.85 -4.53 -21.14
C MET A 116 -10.03 -3.89 -21.88
N GLU A 117 -11.05 -4.70 -22.12
CA GLU A 117 -12.29 -4.34 -22.81
C GLU A 117 -13.50 -4.73 -21.96
N ASP A 118 -14.57 -3.93 -22.05
CA ASP A 118 -15.86 -4.27 -21.46
C ASP A 118 -16.62 -5.32 -22.30
N GLU A 119 -17.82 -5.70 -21.86
CA GLU A 119 -18.65 -6.71 -22.53
C GLU A 119 -19.02 -6.33 -23.97
N GLU A 120 -19.00 -5.03 -24.30
CA GLU A 120 -19.24 -4.50 -25.65
C GLU A 120 -17.96 -4.31 -26.48
N GLY A 121 -16.80 -4.71 -25.97
CA GLY A 121 -15.51 -4.59 -26.67
C GLY A 121 -14.92 -3.18 -26.65
N ARG A 122 -15.41 -2.28 -25.79
CA ARG A 122 -14.86 -0.93 -25.64
C ARG A 122 -13.71 -0.97 -24.64
N LYS A 123 -12.65 -0.19 -24.89
CA LYS A 123 -11.53 -0.09 -23.96
C LYS A 123 -12.01 0.45 -22.61
N VAL A 124 -11.82 -0.34 -21.55
CA VAL A 124 -12.06 0.09 -20.16
C VAL A 124 -11.19 1.31 -19.86
N TYR A 125 -9.92 1.25 -20.31
CA TYR A 125 -8.97 2.33 -20.19
C TYR A 125 -8.58 2.88 -21.57
N PRO A 126 -9.30 3.87 -22.10
CA PRO A 126 -8.97 4.48 -23.37
C PRO A 126 -7.60 5.19 -23.30
N ARG A 127 -7.01 5.45 -24.47
CA ARG A 127 -5.67 6.08 -24.59
C ARG A 127 -5.57 7.47 -23.91
N SER A 128 -6.69 8.13 -23.66
CA SER A 128 -6.75 9.40 -22.92
C SER A 128 -6.43 9.24 -21.43
N VAL A 129 -6.62 8.05 -20.85
CA VAL A 129 -6.22 7.74 -19.48
C VAL A 129 -4.69 7.66 -19.43
N SER A 130 -4.06 8.41 -18.54
CA SER A 130 -2.59 8.44 -18.42
C SER A 130 -2.06 7.19 -17.71
N ASP A 131 -0.78 6.83 -17.89
CA ASP A 131 -0.18 5.72 -17.11
C ASP A 131 -0.17 6.04 -15.61
N GLY A 132 0.01 7.31 -15.23
CA GLY A 132 -0.09 7.77 -13.84
C GLY A 132 -1.45 7.51 -13.20
N GLU A 133 -2.53 7.67 -13.97
CA GLU A 133 -3.90 7.36 -13.53
C GLU A 133 -4.13 5.86 -13.35
N LEU A 134 -3.62 5.05 -14.28
CA LEU A 134 -3.68 3.59 -14.15
C LEU A 134 -2.90 3.10 -12.94
N LEU A 135 -1.69 3.60 -12.74
CA LEU A 135 -0.86 3.28 -11.58
C LEU A 135 -1.50 3.73 -10.26
N PHE A 136 -2.08 4.92 -10.23
CA PHE A 136 -2.80 5.43 -9.05
C PHE A 136 -3.93 4.48 -8.62
N ASN A 137 -4.58 3.83 -9.58
CA ASN A 137 -5.69 2.89 -9.39
C ASN A 137 -5.31 1.42 -9.70
N LEU A 138 -4.03 1.05 -9.62
CA LEU A 138 -3.56 -0.26 -10.09
C LEU A 138 -4.27 -1.41 -9.35
N GLY A 139 -4.99 -2.25 -10.09
CA GLY A 139 -5.76 -3.34 -9.52
C GLY A 139 -7.21 -3.02 -9.14
N TYR A 140 -7.72 -1.81 -9.38
CA TYR A 140 -9.11 -1.47 -9.06
C TYR A 140 -10.11 -2.39 -9.78
N GLU A 141 -9.98 -2.53 -11.10
CA GLU A 141 -10.84 -3.40 -11.92
C GLU A 141 -10.31 -4.84 -12.03
N SER A 142 -8.99 -5.03 -12.10
CA SER A 142 -8.38 -6.36 -12.31
C SER A 142 -8.22 -7.17 -11.03
N GLY A 143 -8.31 -6.54 -9.86
CA GLY A 143 -7.97 -7.16 -8.57
C GLY A 143 -6.48 -7.40 -8.36
N PHE A 144 -5.62 -6.89 -9.26
CA PHE A 144 -4.17 -7.11 -9.22
C PHE A 144 -3.59 -6.81 -7.83
N ALA A 145 -2.95 -7.84 -7.24
CA ALA A 145 -2.32 -7.80 -5.93
C ALA A 145 -3.20 -7.26 -4.79
N GLY A 146 -4.53 -7.37 -4.91
CA GLY A 146 -5.48 -6.79 -3.96
C GLY A 146 -5.30 -5.28 -3.74
N GLY A 147 -4.81 -4.57 -4.77
CA GLY A 147 -4.54 -3.14 -4.72
C GLY A 147 -3.33 -2.74 -3.87
N ALA A 148 -2.39 -3.65 -3.59
CA ALA A 148 -1.22 -3.37 -2.78
C ALA A 148 -0.40 -2.15 -3.27
N TYR A 149 -0.40 -1.94 -4.59
CA TYR A 149 0.33 -0.90 -5.31
C TYR A 149 -0.45 0.41 -5.49
N ALA A 150 -1.78 0.39 -5.30
CA ALA A 150 -2.63 1.53 -5.63
C ALA A 150 -2.57 2.63 -4.57
N CYS A 151 -2.28 3.85 -5.01
CA CYS A 151 -2.39 5.05 -4.19
C CYS A 151 -3.84 5.28 -3.74
N GLY A 152 -4.80 5.01 -4.64
CA GLY A 152 -6.23 5.15 -4.39
C GLY A 152 -6.71 4.32 -3.20
N ARG A 153 -6.06 3.19 -2.88
CA ARG A 153 -6.40 2.37 -1.71
C ARG A 153 -6.34 3.14 -0.40
N CYS A 154 -5.42 4.11 -0.28
CA CYS A 154 -5.33 4.97 0.90
C CYS A 154 -5.92 6.35 0.65
N HIS A 155 -5.84 6.87 -0.57
CA HIS A 155 -6.17 8.25 -0.89
C HIS A 155 -7.51 8.44 -1.62
N THR A 156 -8.33 7.40 -1.80
CA THR A 156 -9.66 7.49 -2.42
C THR A 156 -10.69 6.75 -1.57
N THR A 157 -11.72 7.47 -1.12
CA THR A 157 -12.86 6.86 -0.40
C THR A 157 -13.53 5.83 -1.30
N GLY A 158 -13.75 4.61 -0.77
CA GLY A 158 -14.46 3.54 -1.46
C GLY A 158 -13.60 2.64 -2.36
N TRP A 159 -12.30 2.94 -2.49
CA TRP A 159 -11.43 2.24 -3.42
C TRP A 159 -11.34 0.74 -3.15
N SER A 160 -11.13 0.34 -1.89
CA SER A 160 -10.88 -1.06 -1.53
C SER A 160 -12.08 -1.99 -1.69
N TYR A 161 -13.26 -1.50 -2.06
CA TYR A 161 -14.47 -2.31 -2.19
C TYR A 161 -15.29 -1.96 -3.44
N GLY A 162 -14.64 -1.48 -4.49
CA GLY A 162 -15.27 -1.27 -5.80
C GLY A 162 -16.30 -0.14 -5.85
N ALA A 163 -16.28 0.78 -4.88
CA ALA A 163 -17.20 1.91 -4.80
C ALA A 163 -16.45 3.24 -4.70
N LYS A 164 -15.32 3.35 -5.42
CA LYS A 164 -14.45 4.51 -5.32
C LYS A 164 -15.19 5.78 -5.74
N THR A 165 -14.98 6.83 -4.96
CA THR A 165 -15.34 8.21 -5.33
C THR A 165 -14.28 8.79 -6.27
N ASP A 166 -14.31 10.10 -6.50
CA ASP A 166 -13.28 10.78 -7.29
C ASP A 166 -11.88 10.51 -6.74
N ASP A 167 -10.92 10.28 -7.64
CA ASP A 167 -9.56 9.92 -7.24
C ASP A 167 -8.91 10.98 -6.34
N GLY A 168 -8.22 10.53 -5.28
CA GLY A 168 -7.60 11.45 -4.33
C GLY A 168 -8.58 12.07 -3.33
N SER A 169 -9.85 11.66 -3.26
CA SER A 169 -10.85 12.19 -2.32
C SER A 169 -10.48 12.06 -0.84
N GLY A 170 -9.47 11.26 -0.51
CA GLY A 170 -9.03 10.93 0.85
C GLY A 170 -9.77 9.72 1.40
N ALA A 171 -9.12 8.98 2.28
CA ALA A 171 -9.72 7.88 3.05
C ALA A 171 -8.86 7.63 4.29
N LEU A 172 -7.98 6.63 4.25
CA LEU A 172 -6.98 6.40 5.29
C LEU A 172 -5.90 7.50 5.24
N GLY A 173 -5.48 7.86 4.03
CA GLY A 173 -4.60 8.97 3.74
C GLY A 173 -5.40 10.26 3.49
N PRO A 174 -4.75 11.43 3.56
CA PRO A 174 -5.38 12.71 3.29
C PRO A 174 -5.89 12.80 1.85
N SER A 175 -6.80 13.73 1.60
CA SER A 175 -7.17 14.09 0.23
C SER A 175 -5.98 14.70 -0.51
N LEU A 176 -5.82 14.31 -1.77
CA LEU A 176 -4.79 14.79 -2.70
C LEU A 176 -5.33 15.83 -3.70
N ARG A 177 -6.64 16.10 -3.65
CA ARG A 177 -7.34 16.99 -4.58
C ARG A 177 -7.16 18.47 -4.23
N ASN A 178 -7.64 19.33 -5.12
CA ASN A 178 -7.76 20.77 -4.90
C ASN A 178 -6.40 21.44 -4.64
N GLY A 179 -5.37 20.96 -5.34
CA GLY A 179 -4.01 21.48 -5.21
C GLY A 179 -3.32 21.10 -3.90
N ALA A 180 -3.76 20.08 -3.17
CA ALA A 180 -3.08 19.60 -1.96
C ALA A 180 -1.60 19.29 -2.25
N ALA A 181 -1.33 18.56 -3.33
CA ALA A 181 0.02 18.24 -3.80
C ALA A 181 0.86 19.47 -4.15
N THR A 182 0.29 20.43 -4.90
CA THR A 182 1.01 21.63 -5.36
C THR A 182 1.23 22.65 -4.23
N ASN A 183 0.35 22.69 -3.24
CA ASN A 183 0.55 23.48 -2.02
C ASN A 183 1.62 22.88 -1.11
N ARG A 184 1.67 21.55 -1.02
CA ARG A 184 2.68 20.82 -0.23
C ARG A 184 4.05 20.86 -0.90
N PHE A 185 4.10 20.64 -2.21
CA PHE A 185 5.32 20.61 -3.02
C PHE A 185 5.24 21.68 -4.13
N PRO A 186 5.50 22.95 -3.77
CA PRO A 186 5.34 24.07 -4.69
C PRO A 186 6.42 24.11 -5.76
N GLY A 187 6.10 24.76 -6.88
CA GLY A 187 6.99 24.95 -8.02
C GLY A 187 6.72 23.96 -9.14
N ALA A 188 6.83 24.44 -10.39
CA ALA A 188 6.55 23.63 -11.57
C ALA A 188 7.64 22.59 -11.88
N PHE A 189 8.90 22.87 -11.49
CA PHE A 189 10.05 22.01 -11.76
C PHE A 189 10.50 21.23 -10.52
N GLN A 190 10.83 21.93 -9.43
CA GLN A 190 11.29 21.27 -8.20
C GLN A 190 10.16 20.61 -7.40
N GLY A 191 8.92 21.10 -7.53
CA GLY A 191 7.77 20.55 -6.81
C GLY A 191 7.51 19.08 -7.12
N PRO A 192 7.36 18.68 -8.39
CA PRO A 192 7.24 17.27 -8.77
C PRO A 192 8.41 16.43 -8.28
N VAL A 193 9.66 16.91 -8.40
CA VAL A 193 10.86 16.17 -7.96
C VAL A 193 10.82 15.89 -6.46
N ALA A 194 10.57 16.92 -5.65
CA ALA A 194 10.48 16.78 -4.19
C ALA A 194 9.29 15.88 -3.77
N GLN A 195 8.20 15.90 -4.54
CA GLN A 195 7.06 15.00 -4.31
C GLN A 195 7.42 13.56 -4.67
N THR A 196 8.10 13.31 -5.78
CA THR A 196 8.60 11.99 -6.17
C THR A 196 9.53 11.42 -5.10
N GLU A 197 10.50 12.21 -4.62
CA GLU A 197 11.41 11.80 -3.54
C GLU A 197 10.63 11.39 -2.28
N PHE A 198 9.62 12.17 -1.90
CA PHE A 198 8.76 11.85 -0.76
C PHE A 198 7.92 10.58 -0.98
N VAL A 199 7.35 10.37 -2.18
CA VAL A 199 6.58 9.14 -2.48
C VAL A 199 7.50 7.91 -2.57
N CYS A 200 8.75 8.11 -2.97
CA CYS A 200 9.75 7.06 -3.03
C CYS A 200 10.19 6.57 -1.65
N ALA A 201 10.49 7.48 -0.73
CA ALA A 201 10.96 7.17 0.62
C ALA A 201 9.82 6.90 1.62
N GLY A 202 8.68 7.57 1.44
CA GLY A 202 7.59 7.57 2.41
C GLY A 202 7.70 8.70 3.43
N SER A 203 6.79 8.69 4.42
CA SER A 203 6.80 9.63 5.52
C SER A 203 7.44 9.02 6.75
N GLU A 204 8.33 9.73 7.41
CA GLU A 204 8.85 9.37 8.74
C GLU A 204 8.12 10.13 9.84
N ASP A 205 7.90 9.49 10.99
CA ASP A 205 7.20 10.13 12.10
C ASP A 205 7.96 11.36 12.63
N GLY A 206 7.24 12.47 12.75
CA GLY A 206 7.79 13.71 13.24
C GLY A 206 8.67 14.49 12.26
N GLN A 207 9.09 13.90 11.14
CA GLN A 207 10.00 14.53 10.17
C GLN A 207 9.29 15.49 9.23
N LEU A 208 10.00 16.55 8.84
CA LEU A 208 9.48 17.53 7.90
C LEU A 208 9.47 16.95 6.48
N TYR A 209 8.37 17.16 5.75
CA TYR A 209 8.32 16.96 4.30
C TYR A 209 7.59 18.11 3.60
N GLY A 210 8.04 18.44 2.39
CA GLY A 210 7.49 19.55 1.62
C GLY A 210 7.39 20.85 2.44
N ARG A 211 6.38 21.66 2.15
CA ARG A 211 6.08 22.88 2.89
C ARG A 211 5.15 22.57 4.06
N ASN A 212 5.60 22.82 5.29
CA ASN A 212 4.81 22.69 6.53
C ASN A 212 4.20 21.29 6.74
N GLY A 213 4.79 20.24 6.16
CA GLY A 213 4.32 18.85 6.31
C GLY A 213 5.11 18.17 7.40
N GLN A 214 4.42 17.43 8.27
CA GLN A 214 5.05 16.58 9.25
C GLN A 214 4.60 15.15 9.01
N GLY A 215 5.55 14.26 8.79
CA GLY A 215 5.28 12.85 8.54
C GLY A 215 4.74 12.15 9.79
N THR A 216 4.10 11.02 9.56
CA THR A 216 3.45 10.22 10.62
C THR A 216 3.97 8.80 10.70
N GLY A 217 4.94 8.43 9.85
CA GLY A 217 5.34 7.03 9.64
C GLY A 217 4.33 6.21 8.81
N ARG A 218 3.15 6.73 8.48
CA ARG A 218 2.05 5.89 7.93
C ARG A 218 1.97 5.84 6.41
N MET A 219 2.56 6.81 5.72
CA MET A 219 2.66 6.77 4.27
C MET A 219 3.93 5.99 3.92
N PRO A 220 3.82 4.78 3.35
CA PRO A 220 5.00 4.00 2.97
C PRO A 220 5.70 4.62 1.76
N GLY A 221 6.98 4.29 1.59
CA GLY A 221 7.73 4.53 0.36
C GLY A 221 7.37 3.51 -0.72
N PHE A 222 7.39 3.92 -1.99
CA PHE A 222 7.01 3.04 -3.09
C PHE A 222 8.14 2.73 -4.07
N CYS A 223 9.23 3.49 -4.08
CA CYS A 223 10.34 3.25 -5.01
C CYS A 223 11.67 2.97 -4.33
N GLN A 224 11.68 2.88 -3.00
CA GLN A 224 12.78 2.40 -2.18
C GLN A 224 12.27 1.30 -1.25
N THR A 225 13.00 0.20 -1.12
CA THR A 225 12.82 -0.68 0.04
C THR A 225 13.29 0.07 1.29
N PRO A 226 12.52 0.01 2.39
CA PRO A 226 12.88 0.71 3.62
C PRO A 226 14.11 0.07 4.27
N GLU A 227 14.74 0.82 5.17
CA GLU A 227 15.81 0.29 6.03
C GLU A 227 15.33 -0.91 6.87
N VAL A 228 16.30 -1.76 7.21
CA VAL A 228 16.17 -2.79 8.22
C VAL A 228 17.07 -2.39 9.38
N VAL A 229 16.49 -2.25 10.57
CA VAL A 229 17.24 -1.96 11.80
C VAL A 229 16.95 -3.07 12.80
N ALA A 230 18.00 -3.73 13.27
CA ALA A 230 17.91 -4.79 14.26
C ALA A 230 17.53 -4.21 15.62
N ASN A 231 16.25 -4.31 15.98
CA ASN A 231 15.73 -3.78 17.23
C ASN A 231 15.71 -4.83 18.38
N VAL A 232 16.83 -5.56 18.54
CA VAL A 232 16.95 -6.71 19.46
C VAL A 232 16.52 -6.38 20.90
N LEU A 233 16.76 -5.15 21.35
CA LEU A 233 16.46 -4.72 22.72
C LEU A 233 14.97 -4.50 22.97
N GLU A 234 14.21 -4.09 21.95
CA GLU A 234 12.77 -3.83 22.06
C GLU A 234 11.95 -5.06 21.66
N THR A 235 12.34 -5.73 20.58
CA THR A 235 11.56 -6.82 19.98
C THR A 235 12.04 -8.21 20.37
N GLY A 236 13.26 -8.32 20.95
CA GLY A 236 13.90 -9.61 21.22
C GLY A 236 14.29 -10.40 19.97
N GLU A 237 14.21 -9.78 18.78
CA GLU A 237 14.53 -10.38 17.50
C GLU A 237 16.01 -10.77 17.41
N VAL A 238 16.29 -11.95 16.89
CA VAL A 238 17.67 -12.42 16.65
C VAL A 238 17.81 -12.85 15.19
N GLY A 239 18.96 -12.56 14.57
CA GLY A 239 19.22 -12.91 13.18
C GLY A 239 18.68 -11.90 12.15
N VAL A 240 18.23 -10.73 12.58
CA VAL A 240 17.97 -9.58 11.70
C VAL A 240 19.27 -8.79 11.58
N GLU A 241 19.72 -8.56 10.34
CA GLU A 241 20.89 -7.76 10.02
C GLU A 241 20.45 -6.36 9.57
N ASP A 242 21.25 -5.35 9.90
CA ASP A 242 20.97 -3.97 9.49
C ASP A 242 21.18 -3.82 7.98
N GLU A 243 20.23 -3.16 7.31
CA GLU A 243 20.29 -2.85 5.88
C GLU A 243 19.85 -1.40 5.64
N GLU A 244 20.61 -0.67 4.83
CA GLU A 244 20.26 0.68 4.39
C GLU A 244 19.08 0.65 3.40
N PRO A 245 18.31 1.74 3.27
CA PRO A 245 17.29 1.85 2.22
C PRO A 245 17.91 1.67 0.83
N SER A 246 17.18 1.01 -0.07
CA SER A 246 17.66 0.82 -1.44
C SER A 246 17.78 2.14 -2.19
N ASP A 247 18.78 2.26 -3.06
CA ASP A 247 18.82 3.34 -4.05
C ASP A 247 17.76 3.10 -5.14
N PRO A 248 16.84 4.06 -5.38
CA PRO A 248 15.74 3.94 -6.33
C PRO A 248 16.20 3.80 -7.79
N ASP A 249 17.41 4.25 -8.10
CA ASP A 249 17.97 4.20 -9.45
C ASP A 249 18.75 2.90 -9.71
N THR A 250 18.91 2.01 -8.71
CA THR A 250 19.63 0.72 -8.87
C THR A 250 18.82 -0.51 -8.44
N VAL A 251 18.63 -0.71 -7.14
CA VAL A 251 17.87 -1.84 -6.58
C VAL A 251 16.37 -1.50 -6.60
N GLY A 252 16.03 -0.27 -6.23
CA GLY A 252 14.67 0.23 -6.20
C GLY A 252 13.75 -0.48 -5.20
N GLY A 253 12.47 -0.14 -5.28
CA GLY A 253 11.42 -0.69 -4.43
C GLY A 253 10.29 -1.31 -5.25
N MET A 254 9.08 -1.24 -4.68
CA MET A 254 7.86 -1.78 -5.25
C MET A 254 7.53 -1.26 -6.67
N LEU A 255 7.77 0.02 -6.91
CA LEU A 255 7.59 0.72 -8.19
C LEU A 255 8.94 1.26 -8.67
N THR A 256 9.10 1.45 -9.98
CA THR A 256 10.23 2.24 -10.48
C THR A 256 10.02 3.72 -10.17
N LYS A 257 11.11 4.48 -10.13
CA LYS A 257 11.03 5.94 -9.94
C LYS A 257 10.21 6.61 -11.04
N GLU A 258 10.33 6.17 -12.29
CA GLU A 258 9.56 6.69 -13.42
C GLU A 258 8.05 6.41 -13.28
N GLN A 259 7.69 5.23 -12.74
CA GLN A 259 6.29 4.92 -12.42
C GLN A 259 5.76 5.86 -11.33
N VAL A 260 6.55 6.14 -10.29
CA VAL A 260 6.20 7.14 -9.27
C VAL A 260 6.10 8.54 -9.87
N GLU A 261 7.00 8.95 -10.74
CA GLU A 261 6.92 10.24 -11.44
C GLU A 261 5.64 10.37 -12.28
N ALA A 262 5.21 9.29 -12.94
CA ALA A 262 3.95 9.26 -13.67
C ALA A 262 2.75 9.44 -12.73
N ILE A 263 2.73 8.75 -11.58
CA ILE A 263 1.70 8.93 -10.54
C ILE A 263 1.68 10.37 -10.05
N VAL A 264 2.84 10.94 -9.71
CA VAL A 264 2.97 12.33 -9.24
C VAL A 264 2.47 13.32 -10.29
N ALA A 265 2.78 13.08 -11.57
CA ALA A 265 2.28 13.93 -12.66
C ALA A 265 0.75 13.90 -12.78
N TYR A 266 0.11 12.75 -12.53
CA TYR A 266 -1.34 12.61 -12.49
C TYR A 266 -1.95 13.24 -11.24
N GLU A 267 -1.43 12.92 -10.05
CA GLU A 267 -1.93 13.42 -8.76
C GLU A 267 -1.97 14.95 -8.71
N ARG A 268 -0.97 15.61 -9.28
CA ARG A 268 -0.87 17.08 -9.32
C ARG A 268 -1.95 17.74 -10.18
N GLN A 269 -2.77 16.97 -10.90
CA GLN A 269 -3.89 17.44 -11.71
C GLN A 269 -5.26 17.25 -11.02
N LEU A 270 -5.30 16.62 -9.83
CA LEU A 270 -6.52 16.26 -9.09
C LEU A 270 -7.20 17.42 -8.35
#